data_AF-A0A075ATE0-F1
#
_entry.id   AF-A0A075ATE0-F1
#
_cell.length_a   1.000
_cell.length_b   1.000
_cell.length_c   1.000
_cell.angle_alpha   90.00
_cell.angle_beta   90.00
_cell.angle_gamma   90.00
#
_symmetry.space_group_name_H-M   'P 1'
#
loop_
_entity.id
_entity.type
_entity.pdbx_description
1 polymer ?
#
loop_
_entity_poly.entity_id
_entity_poly.type
_entity_poly.pdbx_seq_one_letter_code
_entity_poly.pdbx_strand_id
1 'polypeptide(L)'
;MKILHDRVVFLSDAEVYDHLKYVSKTKCSVVYETQMFFEKCNIEVTRLSKEKILRINETLKAFNLTPAEKLQIFNMLPTSMVELICIIEECEERFQPNDLQEIIDAITEVKNVE
;
A
#
# COMPACT_ATOMS: atom_id res chain seq x y z
N MET A 1 20.50 -25.11 -4.07
CA MET A 1 19.26 -24.38 -3.66
C MET A 1 18.20 -24.66 -4.71
N LYS A 2 16.98 -25.06 -4.32
CA LYS A 2 15.85 -25.27 -5.25
C LYS A 2 14.72 -24.35 -4.82
N ILE A 3 14.10 -23.65 -5.78
CA ILE A 3 12.94 -22.82 -5.54
C ILE A 3 11.72 -23.74 -5.56
N LEU A 4 10.96 -23.78 -4.46
CA LEU A 4 9.74 -24.59 -4.36
C LEU A 4 8.56 -23.88 -5.02
N HIS A 5 8.40 -22.59 -4.72
CA HIS A 5 7.38 -21.71 -5.26
C HIS A 5 8.01 -20.35 -5.58
N ASP A 6 7.74 -19.83 -6.77
CA ASP A 6 8.26 -18.53 -7.22
C ASP A 6 7.57 -17.36 -6.50
N ARG A 7 6.23 -17.39 -6.43
CA ARG A 7 5.42 -16.35 -5.77
C ARG A 7 4.46 -16.99 -4.78
N VAL A 8 4.74 -16.84 -3.49
CA VAL A 8 3.88 -17.34 -2.41
C VAL A 8 2.88 -16.29 -1.97
N VAL A 9 3.33 -15.05 -1.79
CA VAL A 9 2.52 -13.95 -1.28
C VAL A 9 3.11 -12.62 -1.77
N PHE A 10 2.25 -11.60 -1.87
CA PHE A 10 2.67 -10.22 -2.09
C PHE A 10 2.67 -9.49 -0.75
N LEU A 11 3.73 -8.71 -0.49
CA LEU A 11 3.88 -7.94 0.74
C LEU A 11 3.74 -6.46 0.42
N SER A 12 3.05 -5.73 1.28
CA SER A 12 2.98 -4.28 1.25
C SER A 12 4.29 -3.65 1.72
N ASP A 13 4.54 -2.41 1.29
CA ASP A 13 5.73 -1.66 1.68
C ASP A 13 5.81 -1.46 3.20
N ALA A 14 4.66 -1.31 3.86
CA ALA A 14 4.55 -1.22 5.31
C ALA A 14 5.04 -2.50 6.00
N GLU A 15 4.61 -3.68 5.52
CA GLU A 15 5.02 -4.98 6.09
C GLU A 15 6.51 -5.25 5.87
N VAL A 16 7.01 -4.94 4.67
CA VAL A 16 8.43 -5.06 4.35
C VAL A 16 9.24 -4.16 5.28
N TYR A 17 8.84 -2.91 5.46
CA TYR A 17 9.55 -1.97 6.33
C TYR A 17 9.52 -2.38 7.82
N ASP A 18 8.38 -2.84 8.34
CA ASP A 18 8.26 -3.38 9.70
C ASP A 18 9.21 -4.58 9.90
N HIS A 19 9.28 -5.46 8.90
CA HIS A 19 10.21 -6.58 8.92
C HIS A 19 11.68 -6.15 8.86
N LEU A 20 12.04 -5.17 8.03
CA LEU A 20 13.41 -4.66 7.91
C LEU A 20 13.89 -4.03 9.23
N LYS A 21 13.01 -3.36 10.00
CA LYS A 21 13.35 -2.86 11.34
C LYS A 21 13.82 -3.98 12.25
N TYR A 22 13.17 -5.14 12.22
CA TYR A 22 13.56 -6.32 12.99
C TYR A 22 14.89 -6.94 12.50
N VAL A 23 15.09 -7.01 11.18
CA VAL A 23 16.27 -7.64 10.54
C VAL A 23 17.54 -6.76 10.60
N SER A 24 17.40 -5.46 10.90
CA SER A 24 18.48 -4.44 10.91
C SER A 24 19.70 -4.75 11.80
N LYS A 25 19.64 -5.79 12.64
CA LYS A 25 20.81 -6.35 13.34
C LYS A 25 21.89 -6.85 12.37
N THR A 26 21.50 -7.16 11.13
CA THR A 26 22.39 -7.63 10.06
C THR A 26 22.80 -6.45 9.19
N LYS A 27 24.05 -5.97 9.33
CA LYS A 27 24.59 -4.86 8.52
C LYS A 27 24.89 -5.32 7.09
N CYS A 28 23.86 -5.40 6.25
CA CYS A 28 23.98 -5.61 4.81
C CYS A 28 23.58 -4.32 4.06
N SER A 29 24.30 -3.98 2.98
CA SER A 29 24.02 -2.77 2.20
C SER A 29 22.59 -2.74 1.66
N VAL A 30 22.08 -3.89 1.21
CA VAL A 30 20.71 -4.01 0.70
C VAL A 30 19.68 -3.60 1.76
N VAL A 31 19.83 -4.08 3.00
CA VAL A 31 18.92 -3.72 4.10
C VAL A 31 18.96 -2.22 4.36
N TYR A 32 20.16 -1.65 4.40
CA TYR A 32 20.35 -0.22 4.66
C TYR A 32 19.76 0.66 3.54
N GLU A 33 20.05 0.36 2.28
CA GLU A 33 19.55 1.11 1.13
C GLU A 33 18.02 1.02 1.00
N THR A 34 17.45 -0.16 1.24
CA THR A 34 15.99 -0.33 1.21
C THR A 34 15.32 0.43 2.35
N GLN A 35 15.88 0.42 3.56
CA GLN A 35 15.35 1.25 4.66
C GLN A 35 15.43 2.74 4.34
N MET A 36 16.56 3.21 3.80
CA MET A 36 16.72 4.59 3.37
C MET A 36 15.71 5.00 2.29
N PHE A 37 15.41 4.12 1.35
CA PHE A 37 14.38 4.35 0.34
C PHE A 37 13.02 4.59 0.99
N PHE A 38 12.61 3.72 1.92
CA PHE A 38 11.33 3.86 2.61
C PHE A 38 11.25 5.13 3.48
N GLU A 39 12.33 5.48 4.18
CA GLU A 39 12.38 6.71 4.98
C GLU A 39 12.32 8.00 4.15
N LYS A 40 12.86 7.99 2.92
CA LYS A 40 12.90 9.17 2.05
C LYS A 40 11.70 9.31 1.12
N CYS A 41 11.26 8.19 0.54
CA CYS A 41 10.33 8.20 -0.59
C CYS A 41 8.94 7.66 -0.22
N ASN A 42 8.79 6.88 0.87
CA ASN A 42 7.50 6.29 1.24
C ASN A 42 7.19 6.40 2.74
N ILE A 43 7.52 7.55 3.34
CA ILE A 43 7.41 7.76 4.79
C ILE A 43 5.96 7.72 5.29
N GLU A 44 5.00 8.06 4.43
CA GLU A 44 3.58 8.09 4.78
C GLU A 44 3.05 6.68 5.05
N VAL A 45 3.37 5.72 4.16
CA VAL A 45 2.96 4.32 4.29
C VAL A 45 3.63 3.64 5.47
N THR A 46 4.91 3.95 5.71
CA THR A 46 5.67 3.34 6.81
C THR A 46 5.27 3.80 8.21
N ARG A 47 4.52 4.90 8.32
CA ARG A 47 3.98 5.44 9.58
C ARG A 47 2.55 4.99 9.87
N LEU A 48 1.88 4.32 8.94
CA LEU A 48 0.55 3.78 9.16
C LEU A 48 0.56 2.77 10.32
N SER A 49 -0.41 2.90 11.22
CA SER A 49 -0.66 1.88 12.23
C SER A 49 -1.34 0.66 11.60
N LYS A 50 -1.18 -0.52 12.22
CA LYS A 50 -1.84 -1.76 11.76
C LYS A 50 -3.37 -1.62 11.71
N GLU A 51 -3.94 -0.87 12.65
CA GLU A 51 -5.38 -0.57 12.72
C GLU A 51 -5.87 0.23 11.51
N LYS A 52 -5.08 1.22 11.08
CA LYS A 52 -5.36 2.03 9.90
C LYS A 52 -5.34 1.20 8.62
N ILE A 53 -4.36 0.31 8.48
CA ILE A 53 -4.25 -0.61 7.33
C ILE A 53 -5.48 -1.53 7.28
N LEU A 54 -5.88 -2.09 8.42
CA LEU A 54 -7.08 -2.93 8.51
C LEU A 54 -8.34 -2.14 8.14
N ARG A 55 -8.47 -0.89 8.59
CA ARG A 55 -9.61 -0.02 8.26
C ARG A 55 -9.71 0.23 6.76
N ILE A 56 -8.61 0.59 6.10
CA ILE A 56 -8.58 0.74 4.63
C ILE A 56 -8.96 -0.58 3.97
N ASN A 57 -8.44 -1.71 4.44
CA ASN A 57 -8.75 -3.02 3.85
C ASN A 57 -10.25 -3.35 3.93
N GLU A 58 -10.89 -3.10 5.06
CA GLU A 58 -12.34 -3.29 5.20
C GLU A 58 -13.13 -2.40 4.25
N THR A 59 -12.75 -1.13 4.09
CA THR A 59 -13.39 -0.23 3.12
C THR A 59 -13.19 -0.71 1.68
N LEU A 60 -11.96 -1.10 1.31
CA LEU A 60 -11.63 -1.60 -0.02
C LEU A 60 -12.25 -2.97 -0.34
N LYS A 61 -12.81 -3.70 0.64
CA LYS A 61 -13.59 -4.92 0.38
C LYS A 61 -14.96 -4.63 -0.23
N ALA A 62 -15.54 -3.46 0.01
CA ALA A 62 -16.80 -3.06 -0.60
C ALA A 62 -16.69 -2.89 -2.12
N PHE A 63 -15.48 -2.59 -2.60
CA PHE A 63 -15.18 -2.34 -4.00
C PHE A 63 -14.58 -3.58 -4.68
N ASN A 64 -14.96 -3.80 -5.94
CA ASN A 64 -14.46 -4.91 -6.75
C ASN A 64 -13.07 -4.64 -7.34
N LEU A 65 -12.09 -4.42 -6.46
CA LEU A 65 -10.68 -4.19 -6.79
C LEU A 65 -9.90 -5.50 -6.81
N THR A 66 -8.97 -5.64 -7.75
CA THR A 66 -8.06 -6.77 -7.81
C THR A 66 -7.05 -6.72 -6.65
N PRO A 67 -6.44 -7.85 -6.25
CA PRO A 67 -5.42 -7.84 -5.20
C PRO A 67 -4.22 -6.94 -5.51
N ALA A 68 -3.86 -6.81 -6.79
CA ALA A 68 -2.78 -5.93 -7.24
C ALA A 68 -3.15 -4.45 -7.09
N GLU A 69 -4.37 -4.07 -7.51
CA GLU A 69 -4.89 -2.70 -7.35
C GLU A 69 -4.96 -2.32 -5.86
N LYS A 70 -5.48 -3.23 -5.01
CA LYS A 70 -5.50 -3.01 -3.56
C LYS A 70 -4.11 -2.77 -3.02
N LEU A 71 -3.14 -3.60 -3.38
CA LEU A 71 -1.75 -3.47 -2.94
C LEU A 71 -1.13 -2.14 -3.38
N GLN A 72 -1.38 -1.71 -4.62
CA GLN A 72 -0.91 -0.42 -5.13
C GLN A 72 -1.55 0.75 -4.40
N ILE A 73 -2.86 0.70 -4.13
CA ILE A 73 -3.56 1.70 -3.33
C ILE A 73 -2.95 1.78 -1.92
N PHE A 74 -2.65 0.64 -1.29
CA PHE A 74 -1.96 0.61 0.02
C PHE A 74 -0.57 1.24 0.00
N ASN A 75 0.19 0.98 -1.05
CA ASN A 75 1.58 1.45 -1.15
C ASN A 75 1.72 2.90 -1.62
N MET A 76 0.71 3.47 -2.28
CA MET A 76 0.75 4.81 -2.83
C MET A 76 -0.13 5.81 -2.08
N LEU A 77 -1.17 5.34 -1.37
CA LEU A 77 -2.16 6.17 -0.68
C LEU A 77 -2.67 7.33 -1.56
N PRO A 78 -3.28 7.04 -2.72
CA PRO A 78 -3.71 8.07 -3.66
C PRO A 78 -4.71 9.03 -2.98
N THR A 79 -4.43 10.33 -3.09
CA THR A 79 -5.29 11.40 -2.52
C THR A 79 -6.03 12.18 -3.60
N SER A 80 -5.71 11.93 -4.86
CA SER A 80 -6.37 12.54 -6.01
C SER A 80 -7.04 11.49 -6.89
N MET A 81 -8.11 11.91 -7.57
CA MET A 81 -8.81 11.09 -8.56
C MET A 81 -7.89 10.62 -9.69
N VAL A 82 -6.96 11.48 -10.12
CA VAL A 82 -6.02 11.16 -11.21
C VAL A 82 -5.08 10.03 -10.80
N GLU A 83 -4.56 10.06 -9.58
CA GLU A 83 -3.70 8.98 -9.07
C GLU A 83 -4.47 7.65 -8.99
N LEU A 84 -5.71 7.68 -8.52
CA LEU A 84 -6.54 6.47 -8.39
C LEU A 84 -6.88 5.88 -9.77
N ILE A 85 -7.23 6.71 -10.75
CA ILE A 85 -7.49 6.29 -12.14
C ILE A 85 -6.24 5.69 -12.79
N CYS A 86 -5.03 6.16 -12.44
CA CYS A 86 -3.79 5.57 -12.92
C CYS A 86 -3.49 4.18 -12.34
N ILE A 87 -4.09 3.83 -11.20
CA ILE A 87 -3.89 2.53 -10.54
C ILE A 87 -4.92 1.50 -11.03
N ILE A 88 -6.18 1.91 -11.17
CA ILE A 88 -7.29 1.00 -11.53
C ILE A 88 -7.39 0.89 -13.05
N GLU A 89 -7.28 -0.33 -13.57
CA GLU A 89 -7.48 -0.58 -14.99
C GLU A 89 -8.97 -0.46 -15.37
N GLU A 90 -9.24 0.15 -16.52
CA GLU A 90 -10.60 0.36 -17.06
C GLU A 90 -11.54 1.01 -16.02
N CYS A 91 -11.00 1.95 -15.26
CA CYS A 91 -11.66 2.58 -14.11
C CYS A 91 -13.05 3.15 -14.44
N GLU A 92 -13.18 3.83 -15.59
CA GLU A 92 -14.43 4.46 -16.04
C GLU A 92 -15.55 3.45 -16.37
N GLU A 93 -15.19 2.21 -16.73
CA GLU A 93 -16.16 1.15 -17.03
C GLU A 93 -16.58 0.38 -15.76
N ARG A 94 -15.69 0.30 -14.77
CA ARG A 94 -15.88 -0.53 -13.56
C ARG A 94 -16.48 0.22 -12.37
N PHE A 95 -16.27 1.53 -12.26
CA PHE A 95 -16.64 2.32 -11.09
C PHE A 95 -17.37 3.60 -11.47
N GLN A 96 -18.32 4.01 -10.63
CA GLN A 96 -18.91 5.33 -10.75
C GLN A 96 -18.00 6.38 -10.08
N PRO A 97 -18.06 7.66 -10.51
CA PRO A 97 -17.25 8.72 -9.91
C PRO A 97 -17.45 8.85 -8.39
N ASN A 98 -18.65 8.54 -7.89
CA ASN A 98 -18.95 8.57 -6.46
C ASN A 98 -18.21 7.47 -5.69
N ASP A 99 -18.09 6.26 -6.26
CA ASP A 99 -17.37 5.14 -5.63
C ASP A 99 -15.89 5.48 -5.47
N LEU A 100 -15.30 6.11 -6.49
CA LEU A 100 -13.90 6.55 -6.47
C LEU A 100 -13.67 7.65 -5.43
N GLN A 101 -14.64 8.56 -5.28
CA GLN A 101 -14.57 9.59 -4.25
C GLN A 101 -14.62 8.98 -2.85
N GLU A 102 -15.47 7.98 -2.60
CA GLU A 102 -15.52 7.26 -1.31
C GLU A 102 -14.18 6.59 -0.98
N ILE A 103 -13.50 5.99 -1.97
CA ILE A 103 -12.17 5.40 -1.78
C ILE A 103 -11.16 6.48 -1.37
N ILE A 104 -11.14 7.61 -2.06
CA ILE A 104 -10.21 8.72 -1.77
C ILE A 104 -10.49 9.32 -0.40
N ASP A 105 -11.75 9.49 -0.04
CA ASP A 105 -12.15 10.04 1.25
C ASP A 105 -11.68 9.12 2.39
N ALA A 106 -11.83 7.80 2.23
CA ALA A 106 -11.34 6.82 3.19
C ALA A 106 -9.81 6.83 3.34
N ILE A 107 -9.07 6.97 2.24
CA ILE A 107 -7.60 7.05 2.25
C ILE A 107 -7.16 8.36 2.92
N THR A 108 -7.82 9.46 2.57
CA THR A 108 -7.54 10.82 3.09
C THR A 108 -7.79 10.90 4.59
N GLU A 109 -8.87 10.27 5.09
CA GLU A 109 -9.14 10.17 6.52
C GLU A 109 -8.00 9.47 7.25
N VAL A 110 -7.50 8.35 6.69
CA VAL A 110 -6.44 7.56 7.32
C VAL A 110 -5.09 8.27 7.29
N LYS A 111 -4.84 9.05 6.23
CA LYS A 111 -3.62 9.87 6.05
C LYS A 111 -3.57 11.06 7.01
N ASN A 112 -4.68 11.77 7.22
CA ASN A 112 -4.71 13.04 7.97
C ASN A 112 -4.75 12.92 9.49
N VAL A 113 -4.96 11.72 10.04
CA VAL A 113 -4.94 11.52 11.50
C VAL A 113 -3.49 11.40 11.95
N GLU A 114 -2.89 12.53 12.33
CA GLU A 114 -1.61 12.58 13.07
C GLU A 114 -1.68 11.85 14.41
#